data_AF-A0A9W8HU19-F1
#
_entry.id   AF-A0A9W8HU19-F1
#
_cell.length_a   1.000
_cell.length_b   1.000
_cell.length_c   1.000
_cell.angle_alpha   90.00
_cell.angle_beta   90.00
_cell.angle_gamma   90.00
#
_symmetry.space_group_name_H-M   'P 1'
#
loop_
_entity.id
_entity.type
_entity.pdbx_description
1 polymer ?
#
loop_
_entity_poly.entity_id
_entity_poly.type
_entity_poly.pdbx_seq_one_letter_code
_entity_poly.pdbx_strand_id
1 'polypeptide(L)'
;MHSPASYYNITIPSFHDQVTEWLQSNPNPSQYNLKNDIIQIEIGANDVLQNVNNLINGTLDVTDFTTRLVDSIMRDIRRLVSAGYKNIILWNLPTIEHGPI
;
A
#
# COMPACT_ATOMS: atom_id res chain seq x y z
N MET A 1 -7.69 7.28 4.58
CA MET A 1 -7.42 6.18 5.52
C MET A 1 -7.47 4.90 4.70
N HIS A 2 -6.32 4.22 4.52
CA HIS A 2 -6.37 2.79 4.21
C HIS A 2 -6.68 2.11 5.54
N SER A 3 -7.90 1.63 5.66
CA SER A 3 -8.23 0.75 6.78
C SER A 3 -7.62 -0.62 6.49
N PRO A 4 -7.16 -1.34 7.52
CA PRO A 4 -6.78 -2.74 7.39
C PRO A 4 -7.87 -3.52 6.64
N ALA A 5 -7.47 -4.41 5.74
CA ALA A 5 -8.43 -5.29 5.12
C ALA A 5 -8.84 -6.37 6.12
N SER A 6 -10.13 -6.74 6.17
CA SER A 6 -10.59 -7.82 7.05
C SER A 6 -11.07 -9.00 6.20
N TYR A 7 -10.56 -10.18 6.51
CA TYR A 7 -11.06 -11.44 5.97
C TYR A 7 -11.40 -12.36 7.16
N TYR A 8 -12.69 -12.59 7.39
CA TYR A 8 -13.21 -13.17 8.64
C TYR A 8 -12.68 -12.42 9.89
N ASN A 9 -12.02 -13.12 10.81
CA ASN A 9 -11.42 -12.56 12.03
C ASN A 9 -9.95 -12.18 11.87
N ILE A 10 -9.43 -12.18 10.64
CA ILE A 10 -8.04 -11.83 10.36
C ILE A 10 -8.01 -10.39 9.81
N THR A 11 -7.30 -9.53 10.53
CA THR A 11 -6.98 -8.17 10.10
C THR A 11 -5.67 -8.19 9.33
N ILE A 12 -5.75 -7.90 8.04
CA ILE A 12 -4.60 -7.73 7.15
C ILE A 12 -4.10 -6.29 7.32
N PRO A 13 -2.86 -6.08 7.80
CA PRO A 13 -2.35 -4.74 8.07
C PRO A 13 -2.27 -3.92 6.79
N SER A 14 -2.64 -2.64 6.88
CA SER A 14 -2.51 -1.73 5.74
C SER A 14 -1.03 -1.49 5.42
N PHE A 15 -0.74 -0.99 4.21
CA PHE A 15 0.64 -0.58 3.87
C PHE A 15 1.16 0.50 4.84
N HIS A 16 0.28 1.38 5.31
CA HIS A 16 0.62 2.38 6.31
C HIS A 16 1.08 1.76 7.63
N ASP A 17 0.38 0.72 8.09
CA ASP A 17 0.74 0.00 9.33
C ASP A 17 2.08 -0.72 9.16
N GLN A 18 2.27 -1.39 8.02
CA GLN A 18 3.52 -2.08 7.70
C GLN A 18 4.72 -1.13 7.66
N VAL A 19 4.60 0.04 7.03
CA VAL A 19 5.66 1.07 7.02
C VAL A 19 5.92 1.62 8.41
N THR A 20 4.87 1.85 9.19
CA THR A 20 5.00 2.36 10.57
C THR A 20 5.76 1.39 11.45
N GLU A 21 5.35 0.12 11.46
CA GLU A 21 5.99 -0.93 12.23
C GLU A 21 7.45 -1.14 11.78
N TRP A 22 7.70 -1.17 10.48
CA TRP A 22 9.04 -1.34 9.93
C TRP A 22 10.01 -0.23 10.37
N LEU A 23 9.57 1.03 10.30
CA LEU A 23 10.39 2.17 10.69
C LEU A 23 10.56 2.28 12.22
N GLN A 24 9.62 1.77 13.01
CA GLN A 24 9.70 1.75 14.48
C GLN A 24 10.60 0.63 15.00
N SER A 25 10.48 -0.57 14.44
CA SER A 25 11.25 -1.76 14.85
C SER A 25 12.72 -1.71 14.44
N ASN A 26 13.08 -0.89 13.43
CA ASN A 26 14.45 -0.64 13.00
C ASN A 26 14.89 0.80 13.28
N PRO A 27 15.12 1.19 14.55
CA PRO A 27 15.39 2.57 14.93
C PRO A 27 16.76 3.10 14.46
N ASN A 28 17.65 2.22 13.97
CA ASN A 28 19.00 2.60 13.56
C ASN A 28 19.33 2.12 12.14
N PRO A 29 18.67 2.68 11.12
CA PRO A 29 18.94 2.33 9.74
C PRO A 29 20.37 2.67 9.31
N SER A 30 21.12 3.48 10.06
CA SER A 30 22.52 3.82 9.77
C SER A 30 23.49 2.62 9.81
N GLN A 31 23.12 1.52 10.47
CA GLN A 31 23.91 0.27 10.49
C GLN A 31 23.71 -0.57 9.22
N TYR A 32 22.64 -0.32 8.46
CA TYR A 32 22.34 -0.95 7.19
C TYR A 32 22.50 0.08 6.07
N ASN A 33 23.14 -0.26 4.95
CA ASN A 33 23.19 0.68 3.84
C ASN A 33 21.82 0.71 3.13
N LEU A 34 20.81 1.35 3.72
CA LEU A 34 19.44 1.42 3.19
C LEU A 34 19.36 1.93 1.75
N LYS A 35 20.37 2.69 1.32
CA LYS A 35 20.49 3.20 -0.05
C LYS A 35 20.72 2.08 -1.06
N ASN A 36 21.20 0.91 -0.61
CA ASN A 36 21.41 -0.28 -1.42
C ASN A 36 20.25 -1.28 -1.29
N ASP A 37 19.45 -1.18 -0.23
CA ASP A 37 18.28 -2.03 -0.06
C ASP A 37 17.21 -1.71 -1.11
N ILE A 38 16.48 -2.75 -1.52
CA ILE A 38 15.36 -2.65 -2.45
C ILE A 38 14.07 -2.89 -1.66
N ILE A 39 13.21 -1.88 -1.63
CA ILE A 39 11.84 -2.04 -1.14
C ILE A 39 10.94 -2.35 -2.34
N GLN A 40 10.23 -3.47 -2.26
CA GLN A 40 9.20 -3.84 -3.22
C GLN A 40 7.83 -3.61 -2.59
N ILE A 41 6.95 -2.93 -3.32
CA ILE A 41 5.62 -2.55 -2.86
C ILE A 41 4.59 -3.11 -3.84
N GLU A 42 3.79 -4.06 -3.36
CA GLU A 42 2.60 -4.58 -4.04
C GLU A 42 1.40 -4.34 -3.12
N ILE A 43 0.54 -3.39 -3.50
CA ILE A 43 -0.57 -2.93 -2.67
C ILE A 43 -1.73 -2.44 -3.53
N GLY A 44 -2.93 -2.37 -2.95
CA GLY A 44 -4.11 -1.73 -3.55
C GLY A 44 -5.12 -2.71 -4.14
N ALA A 45 -4.75 -3.99 -4.36
CA ALA A 45 -5.70 -5.01 -4.81
C ALA A 45 -6.85 -5.21 -3.80
N ASN A 46 -6.53 -5.27 -2.50
CA ASN A 46 -7.55 -5.38 -1.45
C ASN A 46 -8.49 -4.17 -1.42
N ASP A 47 -7.99 -2.96 -1.65
CA ASP A 47 -8.80 -1.74 -1.70
C ASP A 47 -9.81 -1.79 -2.85
N VAL A 48 -9.41 -2.30 -4.01
CA VAL A 48 -10.32 -2.50 -5.15
C VAL A 48 -11.34 -3.59 -4.85
N LEU A 49 -10.90 -4.77 -4.39
CA LEU A 49 -11.78 -5.91 -4.13
C LEU A 49 -12.86 -5.60 -3.10
N GLN A 50 -12.53 -4.86 -2.04
CA GLN A 50 -13.51 -4.45 -1.03
C GLN A 50 -14.52 -3.42 -1.52
N ASN A 51 -14.16 -2.61 -2.52
CA ASN A 51 -15.00 -1.55 -3.05
C ASN A 51 -15.59 -1.85 -4.43
N VAL A 52 -15.35 -3.04 -4.99
CA VAL A 52 -15.69 -3.38 -6.39
C VAL A 52 -17.17 -3.15 -6.69
N ASN A 53 -18.06 -3.55 -5.77
CA ASN A 53 -19.50 -3.33 -5.95
C ASN A 53 -19.87 -1.84 -5.97
N ASN A 54 -19.21 -1.03 -5.13
CA ASN A 54 -19.45 0.42 -5.05
C ASN A 54 -18.87 1.16 -6.28
N LEU A 55 -17.78 0.65 -6.84
CA LEU A 55 -17.18 1.19 -8.07
C LEU A 55 -18.05 0.84 -9.28
N ILE A 56 -18.52 -0.40 -9.39
CA ILE A 56 -19.37 -0.87 -10.50
C ILE A 56 -20.73 -0.15 -10.50
N ASN A 57 -21.35 0.01 -9.32
CA ASN A 57 -22.66 0.64 -9.22
C ASN A 57 -22.62 2.19 -9.22
N GLY A 58 -21.42 2.78 -9.30
CA GLY A 58 -21.21 4.23 -9.33
C GLY A 58 -21.44 4.96 -8.00
N THR A 59 -21.61 4.23 -6.88
CA THR A 59 -21.72 4.83 -5.53
C THR A 59 -20.39 5.38 -5.04
N LEU A 60 -19.29 4.85 -5.58
CA LEU A 60 -17.93 5.35 -5.38
C LEU A 60 -17.36 5.78 -6.73
N ASP A 61 -17.01 7.06 -6.86
CA ASP A 61 -16.35 7.56 -8.07
C ASP A 61 -14.95 6.97 -8.23
N VAL A 62 -14.65 6.49 -9.44
CA VAL A 62 -13.39 5.79 -9.75
C VAL A 62 -12.20 6.75 -9.66
N THR A 63 -12.37 8.01 -10.08
CA THR A 63 -11.30 9.01 -10.05
C THR A 63 -10.96 9.38 -8.61
N ASP A 64 -11.98 9.61 -7.79
CA ASP A 64 -11.83 9.91 -6.37
C ASP A 64 -11.19 8.74 -5.61
N PHE A 65 -11.66 7.52 -5.86
CA PHE A 65 -11.10 6.31 -5.27
C PHE A 65 -9.61 6.17 -5.63
N THR A 66 -9.29 6.26 -6.91
CA THR A 66 -7.91 6.08 -7.41
C THR A 66 -6.99 7.17 -6.89
N THR A 67 -7.46 8.43 -6.86
CA THR A 67 -6.70 9.56 -6.31
C THR A 67 -6.36 9.33 -4.85
N ARG A 68 -7.36 8.93 -4.03
CA ARG A 68 -7.16 8.65 -2.60
C ARG A 68 -6.22 7.46 -2.36
N LEU A 69 -6.32 6.41 -3.19
CA LEU A 69 -5.43 5.24 -3.14
C LEU A 69 -3.98 5.66 -3.43
N VAL A 70 -3.75 6.37 -4.54
CA VAL A 70 -2.41 6.85 -4.93
C VAL A 70 -1.83 7.80 -3.89
N ASP A 71 -2.61 8.77 -3.39
CA ASP A 71 -2.15 9.71 -2.37
C ASP A 71 -1.72 8.99 -1.09
N SER A 72 -2.45 7.94 -0.71
CA SER A 72 -2.17 7.15 0.47
C SER A 72 -0.86 6.34 0.30
N ILE A 73 -0.68 5.68 -0.85
CA ILE A 73 0.57 4.98 -1.19
C ILE A 73 1.75 5.96 -1.20
N MET A 74 1.61 7.10 -1.88
CA MET A 74 2.67 8.10 -2.01
C MET A 74 3.06 8.73 -0.68
N ARG A 75 2.12 8.90 0.24
CA ARG A 75 2.42 9.38 1.60
C ARG A 75 3.40 8.45 2.32
N ASP A 76 3.19 7.13 2.23
CA ASP A 76 4.03 6.15 2.92
C ASP A 76 5.35 5.88 2.18
N ILE A 77 5.37 5.94 0.85
CA ILE A 77 6.62 5.97 0.06
C ILE A 77 7.49 7.16 0.47
N ARG A 78 6.91 8.36 0.64
CA ARG A 78 7.67 9.54 1.09
C ARG A 78 8.30 9.34 2.48
N ARG A 79 7.65 8.58 3.38
CA ARG A 79 8.23 8.22 4.68
C ARG A 79 9.44 7.31 4.53
N LEU A 80 9.36 6.30 3.67
CA LEU A 80 10.50 5.42 3.36
C LEU A 80 11.67 6.20 2.73
N VAL A 81 11.39 7.09 1.78
CA VAL A 81 12.43 7.96 1.20
C VAL A 81 13.05 8.86 2.28
N SER A 82 12.24 9.43 3.16
CA SER A 82 12.71 10.27 4.27
C SER A 82 13.55 9.49 5.28
N ALA A 83 13.30 8.19 5.43
CA ALA A 83 14.11 7.30 6.26
C ALA A 83 15.45 6.90 5.61
N GLY A 84 15.63 7.14 4.30
CA GLY A 84 16.90 6.96 3.59
C GLY A 84 16.90 5.89 2.48
N TYR A 85 15.76 5.22 2.24
CA TYR A 85 15.63 4.25 1.14
C TYR A 85 15.66 4.96 -0.21
N LYS A 86 16.37 4.36 -1.19
CA LYS A 86 16.53 4.93 -2.54
C LYS A 86 16.00 4.05 -3.66
N ASN A 87 16.01 2.72 -3.48
CA ASN A 87 15.53 1.78 -4.49
C ASN A 87 14.14 1.30 -4.06
N ILE A 88 13.11 1.90 -4.64
CA ILE A 88 11.72 1.54 -4.37
C ILE A 88 11.10 1.10 -5.69
N ILE A 89 10.59 -0.13 -5.71
CA ILE A 89 9.85 -0.71 -6.83
C ILE A 89 8.38 -0.75 -6.40
N LEU A 90 7.55 0.05 -7.07
CA LEU A 90 6.10 0.00 -6.91
C LEU A 90 5.52 -0.81 -8.08
N TRP A 91 4.86 -1.91 -7.76
CA TRP A 91 4.18 -2.73 -8.76
C TRP A 91 2.86 -2.09 -9.17
N ASN A 92 2.52 -2.22 -10.45
CA ASN A 92 1.18 -1.89 -10.93
C ASN A 92 0.16 -2.82 -10.27
N LEU A 93 -1.07 -2.34 -10.12
CA LEU A 93 -2.18 -3.22 -9.74
C LEU A 93 -2.28 -4.36 -10.77
N PRO A 94 -2.36 -5.62 -10.32
CA PRO A 94 -2.60 -6.73 -11.23
C PRO A 94 -3.96 -6.54 -11.89
N THR A 95 -4.12 -7.05 -13.12
CA THR A 95 -5.39 -7.00 -13.84
C THR A 95 -6.41 -7.90 -13.13
N ILE A 96 -7.18 -7.31 -12.22
CA ILE A 96 -8.08 -8.06 -11.31
C ILE A 96 -9.16 -8.80 -12.09
N GLU A 97 -9.54 -8.32 -13.28
CA GLU A 97 -10.52 -8.96 -14.18
C GLU A 97 -10.06 -10.32 -14.75
N HIS A 98 -8.79 -10.69 -14.56
CA HIS A 98 -8.24 -11.98 -14.98
C HIS A 98 -7.89 -12.91 -13.80
N GLY A 99 -8.15 -12.49 -12.56
CA GLY A 99 -7.99 -13.33 -11.39
C GLY A 99 -9.19 -14.28 -11.20
N PRO A 100 -9.01 -15.47 -10.60
CA PRO A 100 -10.14 -16.23 -10.09
C PRO A 100 -10.84 -15.41 -9.00
N ILE A 101 -12.14 -15.19 -9.15
CA ILE A 101 -13.00 -14.49 -8.20
C ILE A 101 -13.72 -15.51 -7.32
#